data_AF-A0A2U2JBB0-F1
#
_entry.id   AF-A0A2U2JBB0-F1
#
_cell.length_a   1.000
_cell.length_b   1.000
_cell.length_c   1.000
_cell.angle_alpha   90.00
_cell.angle_beta   90.00
_cell.angle_gamma   90.00
#
_symmetry.space_group_name_H-M   'P 1'
#
loop_
_entity.id
_entity.type
_entity.pdbx_description
1 polymer ?
#
loop_
_entity_poly.entity_id
_entity_poly.type
_entity_poly.pdbx_seq_one_letter_code
_entity_poly.pdbx_strand_id
1 'polypeptide(L)'
;MKYFIVTFVLFFVFSCQKKQKPSYAKVNSQVNSNHPGKSIMEKKCYVCHNPSASHDNRIAPPMIAIKKHYISSTTTKEEFTKEMQNWIQNPTIDRAKMKGAVRRFGIMPKQYYSKEDIKEIAEYMFEYEIEKPIWFDKHYNKKRGNGEGMGKHQQGNNFKNLPYDERGLKYALTTKAVLGKNLMGKIQKEGTLAALKFCNIKAHPLTDSMSVMYKATIKRISDKPRNPKNLSNLEESSYINIFKEKINSAKDSKPIVIESTNNVKVYYPIKTNSMCIQCHGNKISDIKTNVLAQIDKLYPKDMATGYSTNQLRGIWSITFKK
;
A
#
# COMPACT_ATOMS: atom_id res chain seq x y z
N MET A 1 -64.77 66.74 28.56
CA MET A 1 -65.27 65.37 28.34
C MET A 1 -64.21 64.58 27.58
N LYS A 2 -64.06 63.32 27.99
CA LYS A 2 -62.97 62.36 27.72
C LYS A 2 -62.34 62.37 26.33
N TYR A 3 -61.00 62.37 26.32
CA TYR A 3 -60.10 62.17 25.19
C TYR A 3 -60.28 60.78 24.56
N PHE A 4 -60.36 60.70 23.23
CA PHE A 4 -60.18 59.46 22.48
C PHE A 4 -59.02 59.66 21.51
N ILE A 5 -57.81 59.31 21.99
CA ILE A 5 -56.62 59.20 21.16
C ILE A 5 -56.69 57.82 20.49
N VAL A 6 -56.99 57.81 19.19
CA VAL A 6 -56.92 56.58 18.37
C VAL A 6 -55.47 56.36 18.00
N THR A 7 -54.73 55.65 18.84
CA THR A 7 -53.41 55.09 18.51
C THR A 7 -53.59 53.94 17.53
N PHE A 8 -53.33 54.21 16.24
CA PHE A 8 -53.23 53.20 15.20
C PHE A 8 -51.91 52.43 15.39
N VAL A 9 -51.97 51.29 16.08
CA VAL A 9 -50.83 50.38 16.26
C VAL A 9 -50.54 49.68 14.94
N LEU A 10 -49.55 50.19 14.20
CA LEU A 10 -48.98 49.52 13.04
C LEU A 10 -48.24 48.25 13.53
N PHE A 11 -48.91 47.11 13.51
CA PHE A 11 -48.28 45.80 13.69
C PHE A 11 -47.40 45.52 12.46
N PHE A 12 -46.11 45.87 12.53
CA PHE A 12 -45.10 45.31 11.64
C PHE A 12 -44.95 43.83 11.96
N VAL A 13 -45.70 42.99 11.25
CA VAL A 13 -45.47 41.55 11.21
C VAL A 13 -44.18 41.34 10.41
N PHE A 14 -43.03 41.37 11.09
CA PHE A 14 -41.79 40.85 10.53
C PHE A 14 -41.98 39.34 10.34
N SER A 15 -42.45 38.97 9.16
CA SER A 15 -42.36 37.62 8.64
C SER A 15 -40.88 37.27 8.51
N CYS A 16 -40.32 36.67 9.56
CA CYS A 16 -39.08 35.93 9.44
C CYS A 16 -39.38 34.74 8.51
N GLN A 17 -39.12 34.93 7.21
CA GLN A 17 -38.77 33.80 6.36
C GLN A 17 -37.59 33.10 7.06
N LYS A 18 -37.86 31.95 7.69
CA LYS A 18 -36.82 30.97 7.98
C LYS A 18 -36.14 30.70 6.65
N LYS A 19 -35.00 31.34 6.40
CA LYS A 19 -34.04 30.88 5.40
C LYS A 19 -33.72 29.45 5.80
N GLN A 20 -34.40 28.51 5.13
CA GLN A 20 -34.00 27.12 5.16
C GLN A 20 -32.54 27.14 4.72
N LYS A 21 -31.64 26.89 5.67
CA LYS A 21 -30.26 26.54 5.35
C LYS A 21 -30.35 25.45 4.30
N PRO A 22 -29.61 25.52 3.19
CA PRO A 22 -29.61 24.44 2.22
C PRO A 22 -29.24 23.18 2.99
N SER A 23 -30.25 22.31 3.15
CA SER A 23 -30.06 20.94 3.59
C SER A 23 -29.01 20.41 2.64
N TYR A 24 -27.81 20.11 3.15
CA TYR A 24 -26.83 19.38 2.37
C TYR A 24 -27.57 18.12 1.94
N ALA A 25 -27.98 18.10 0.67
CA ALA A 25 -28.43 16.90 0.01
C ALA A 25 -27.36 15.88 0.37
N LYS A 26 -27.78 14.81 1.06
CA LYS A 26 -26.97 13.60 1.19
C LYS A 26 -26.61 13.26 -0.24
N VAL A 27 -25.42 13.66 -0.66
CA VAL A 27 -24.77 13.09 -1.83
C VAL A 27 -24.72 11.63 -1.46
N ASN A 28 -25.56 10.88 -2.15
CA ASN A 28 -25.68 9.46 -2.03
C ASN A 28 -24.26 8.95 -2.30
N SER A 29 -23.52 8.66 -1.23
CA SER A 29 -22.23 8.00 -1.31
C SER A 29 -22.54 6.58 -1.68
N GLN A 30 -22.88 6.40 -2.96
CA GLN A 30 -22.72 5.13 -3.61
C GLN A 30 -21.23 4.84 -3.51
N VAL A 31 -20.90 3.98 -2.55
CA VAL A 31 -19.60 3.35 -2.35
C VAL A 31 -19.34 2.48 -3.58
N ASN A 32 -19.10 3.11 -4.72
CA ASN A 32 -18.52 2.43 -5.87
C ASN A 32 -17.01 2.51 -5.68
N SER A 33 -16.47 1.61 -4.86
CA SER A 33 -15.03 1.51 -4.56
C SER A 33 -14.19 1.03 -5.74
N ASN A 34 -14.68 1.14 -6.97
CA ASN A 34 -14.12 0.53 -8.17
C ASN A 34 -13.08 1.42 -8.87
N HIS A 35 -12.67 2.54 -8.26
CA HIS A 35 -11.57 3.33 -8.80
C HIS A 35 -10.28 2.48 -8.86
N PRO A 36 -9.62 2.33 -10.02
CA PRO A 36 -8.46 1.45 -10.17
C PRO A 36 -7.29 1.85 -9.27
N GLY A 37 -7.14 3.15 -9.00
CA GLY A 37 -6.26 3.71 -7.97
C GLY A 37 -6.23 2.99 -6.63
N LYS A 38 -7.36 2.45 -6.13
CA LYS A 38 -7.39 1.66 -4.88
C LYS A 38 -6.49 0.43 -4.99
N SER A 39 -6.68 -0.37 -6.04
CA SER A 39 -5.90 -1.60 -6.27
C SER A 39 -4.43 -1.30 -6.48
N ILE A 40 -4.11 -0.23 -7.21
CA ILE A 40 -2.73 0.20 -7.48
C ILE A 40 -2.05 0.62 -6.15
N MET A 41 -2.74 1.40 -5.31
CA MET A 41 -2.24 1.84 -4.01
C MET A 41 -1.95 0.64 -3.08
N GLU A 42 -2.85 -0.33 -3.01
CA GLU A 42 -2.65 -1.56 -2.23
C GLU A 42 -1.42 -2.35 -2.71
N LYS A 43 -1.24 -2.49 -4.02
CA LYS A 43 -0.13 -3.24 -4.63
C LYS A 43 1.24 -2.58 -4.42
N LYS A 44 1.28 -1.24 -4.47
CA LYS A 44 2.53 -0.45 -4.54
C LYS A 44 2.88 0.26 -3.23
N CYS A 45 1.91 0.79 -2.50
CA CYS A 45 2.15 1.68 -1.35
C CYS A 45 2.01 0.97 0.01
N TYR A 46 1.14 -0.03 0.12
CA TYR A 46 0.80 -0.65 1.41
C TYR A 46 1.91 -1.54 2.00
N VAL A 47 3.01 -1.76 1.29
CA VAL A 47 4.21 -2.37 1.88
C VAL A 47 4.70 -1.55 3.08
N CYS A 48 4.63 -0.21 2.99
CA CYS A 48 5.08 0.70 4.03
C CYS A 48 3.91 1.45 4.69
N HIS A 49 2.89 1.80 3.92
CA HIS A 49 1.78 2.67 4.35
C HIS A 49 0.51 1.91 4.78
N ASN A 50 0.62 0.63 5.11
CA ASN A 50 -0.51 -0.25 5.42
C ASN A 50 -1.48 0.37 6.48
N PRO A 51 -2.80 0.39 6.21
CA PRO A 51 -3.79 0.95 7.13
C PRO A 51 -3.98 0.12 8.41
N SER A 52 -3.63 -1.17 8.40
CA SER A 52 -3.78 -2.05 9.55
C SER A 52 -2.56 -2.07 10.48
N ALA A 53 -1.50 -1.31 10.18
CA ALA A 53 -0.31 -1.26 11.01
C ALA A 53 -0.57 -0.54 12.35
N SER A 54 -0.08 -1.11 13.46
CA SER A 54 -0.12 -0.45 14.78
C SER A 54 0.67 0.86 14.78
N HIS A 55 0.34 1.74 15.73
CA HIS A 55 0.98 3.05 15.82
C HIS A 55 2.50 2.94 15.92
N ASP A 56 3.02 2.09 16.80
CA ASP A 56 4.46 2.07 17.12
C ASP A 56 5.30 1.25 16.13
N ASN A 57 4.71 0.23 15.52
CA ASN A 57 5.43 -0.71 14.65
C ASN A 57 5.34 -0.38 13.16
N ARG A 58 4.94 0.84 12.80
CA ARG A 58 4.84 1.28 11.39
C ARG A 58 6.11 1.98 10.92
N ILE A 59 6.36 1.90 9.62
CA ILE A 59 7.62 2.36 8.99
C ILE A 59 7.44 3.55 8.04
N ALA A 60 6.21 4.02 7.83
CA ALA A 60 5.87 5.18 7.02
C ALA A 60 4.50 5.75 7.46
N PRO A 61 4.13 7.04 7.28
CA PRO A 61 2.83 7.63 7.69
C PRO A 61 1.61 6.89 7.11
N PRO A 62 0.42 6.87 7.73
CA PRO A 62 -0.72 6.17 7.12
C PRO A 62 -1.22 7.00 5.93
N MET A 63 -1.76 6.36 4.88
CA MET A 63 -2.20 7.08 3.68
C MET A 63 -3.24 8.17 4.01
N ILE A 64 -4.12 7.93 5.00
CA ILE A 64 -5.06 8.93 5.50
C ILE A 64 -4.39 10.19 6.07
N ALA A 65 -3.21 10.06 6.71
CA ALA A 65 -2.47 11.22 7.18
C ALA A 65 -1.90 12.00 5.99
N ILE A 66 -1.39 11.31 4.97
CA ILE A 66 -0.89 11.94 3.75
C ILE A 66 -2.03 12.73 3.09
N LYS A 67 -3.20 12.09 2.87
CA LYS A 67 -4.40 12.74 2.35
C LYS A 67 -4.71 14.03 3.13
N LYS A 68 -4.81 13.96 4.46
CA LYS A 68 -5.15 15.11 5.32
C LYS A 68 -4.10 16.22 5.38
N HIS A 69 -2.83 15.92 5.12
CA HIS A 69 -1.75 16.91 5.13
C HIS A 69 -1.51 17.57 3.77
N TYR A 70 -1.85 16.88 2.69
CA TYR A 70 -1.61 17.36 1.33
C TYR A 70 -2.85 17.96 0.67
N ILE A 71 -4.05 17.68 1.18
CA ILE A 71 -5.32 18.25 0.71
C ILE A 71 -5.81 19.28 1.72
N SER A 72 -6.05 20.50 1.24
CA SER A 72 -6.74 21.58 1.95
C SER A 72 -8.05 21.93 1.24
N SER A 73 -8.82 22.88 1.77
CA SER A 73 -10.09 23.33 1.15
C SER A 73 -9.92 23.96 -0.24
N THR A 74 -8.71 24.41 -0.60
CA THR A 74 -8.42 25.05 -1.88
C THR A 74 -7.61 24.16 -2.83
N THR A 75 -7.19 22.98 -2.38
CA THR A 75 -6.35 22.10 -3.20
C THR A 75 -7.17 21.46 -4.31
N THR A 76 -6.75 21.60 -5.56
CA THR A 76 -7.38 20.92 -6.68
C THR A 76 -6.88 19.48 -6.83
N LYS A 77 -7.64 18.64 -7.55
CA LYS A 77 -7.23 17.26 -7.84
C LYS A 77 -5.94 17.22 -8.65
N GLU A 78 -5.81 18.12 -9.62
CA GLU A 78 -4.63 18.27 -10.49
C GLU A 78 -3.39 18.68 -9.68
N GLU A 79 -3.53 19.63 -8.74
CA GLU A 79 -2.45 20.04 -7.84
C GLU A 79 -2.00 18.89 -6.93
N PHE A 80 -2.97 18.18 -6.32
CA PHE A 80 -2.67 17.05 -5.47
C PHE A 80 -1.96 15.93 -6.25
N THR A 81 -2.46 15.59 -7.44
CA THR A 81 -1.86 14.60 -8.33
C THR A 81 -0.42 14.98 -8.71
N LYS A 82 -0.20 16.23 -9.13
CA LYS A 82 1.14 16.73 -9.48
C LYS A 82 2.09 16.65 -8.29
N GLU A 83 1.60 16.97 -7.09
CA GLU A 83 2.43 16.86 -5.89
C GLU A 83 2.75 15.43 -5.47
N MET A 84 1.80 14.50 -5.62
CA MET A 84 2.08 13.08 -5.40
C MET A 84 3.11 12.56 -6.40
N GLN A 85 2.99 12.90 -7.68
CA GLN A 85 3.97 12.53 -8.70
C GLN A 85 5.37 13.08 -8.39
N ASN A 86 5.47 14.37 -8.08
CA ASN A 86 6.74 15.01 -7.75
C ASN A 86 7.40 14.39 -6.50
N TRP A 87 6.62 14.22 -5.43
CA TRP A 87 7.11 13.65 -4.18
C TRP A 87 7.58 12.20 -4.34
N ILE A 88 6.82 11.36 -5.03
CA ILE A 88 7.16 9.94 -5.19
C ILE A 88 8.38 9.76 -6.11
N GLN A 89 8.51 10.60 -7.13
CA GLN A 89 9.63 10.56 -8.08
C GLN A 89 10.92 11.15 -7.50
N ASN A 90 10.84 12.14 -6.62
CA ASN A 90 12.02 12.75 -5.99
C ASN A 90 11.73 13.26 -4.56
N PRO A 91 11.61 12.36 -3.58
CA PRO A 91 11.39 12.75 -2.20
C PRO A 91 12.65 13.42 -1.65
N THR A 92 12.53 14.65 -1.16
CA THR A 92 13.60 15.38 -0.44
C THR A 92 13.11 15.88 0.90
N ILE A 93 14.02 16.09 1.86
CA ILE A 93 13.66 16.59 3.20
C ILE A 93 12.96 17.95 3.07
N ASP A 94 13.49 18.84 2.22
CA ASP A 94 12.99 20.21 2.06
C ASP A 94 11.58 20.26 1.49
N ARG A 95 11.26 19.38 0.55
CA ARG A 95 9.93 19.29 -0.09
C ARG A 95 8.89 18.57 0.77
N ALA A 96 9.27 18.01 1.91
CA ALA A 96 8.35 17.24 2.73
C ALA A 96 7.32 18.13 3.44
N LYS A 97 6.04 18.05 3.07
CA LYS A 97 4.94 18.71 3.82
C LYS A 97 4.73 18.09 5.20
N MET A 98 5.12 16.83 5.38
CA MET A 98 5.01 16.09 6.64
C MET A 98 6.38 15.97 7.35
N LYS A 99 6.98 17.09 7.77
CA LYS A 99 8.30 17.11 8.45
C LYS A 99 8.38 16.19 9.67
N GLY A 100 7.30 16.11 10.45
CA GLY A 100 7.23 15.18 11.59
C GLY A 100 7.27 13.70 11.19
N ALA A 101 6.73 13.34 10.03
CA ALA A 101 6.85 11.99 9.49
C ALA A 101 8.27 11.70 9.02
N VAL A 102 8.94 12.66 8.38
CA VAL A 102 10.35 12.53 7.98
C VAL A 102 11.24 12.34 9.22
N ARG A 103 11.06 13.15 10.27
CA ARG A 103 11.82 13.00 11.52
C ARG A 103 11.62 11.63 12.17
N ARG A 104 10.42 11.06 12.09
CA ARG A 104 10.08 9.79 12.72
C ARG A 104 10.49 8.56 11.90
N PHE A 105 10.28 8.58 10.59
CA PHE A 105 10.40 7.41 9.72
C PHE A 105 11.60 7.48 8.77
N GLY A 106 12.31 8.61 8.77
CA GLY A 106 13.25 8.95 7.70
C GLY A 106 12.54 9.38 6.42
N ILE A 107 13.32 9.68 5.40
CA ILE A 107 12.79 10.05 4.09
C ILE A 107 12.24 8.83 3.35
N MET A 108 11.11 9.01 2.65
CA MET A 108 10.57 7.97 1.79
C MET A 108 11.59 7.63 0.70
N PRO A 109 11.94 6.35 0.45
CA PRO A 109 12.81 5.99 -0.65
C PRO A 109 12.16 6.34 -1.99
N LYS A 110 12.96 6.86 -2.94
CA LYS A 110 12.51 7.15 -4.31
C LYS A 110 11.90 5.90 -4.97
N GLN A 111 10.70 6.05 -5.51
CA GLN A 111 10.00 5.00 -6.23
C GLN A 111 10.00 5.28 -7.73
N TYR A 112 10.05 4.21 -8.53
CA TYR A 112 10.08 4.26 -9.99
C TYR A 112 8.74 3.77 -10.57
N TYR A 113 7.64 4.30 -10.03
CA TYR A 113 6.29 3.99 -10.53
C TYR A 113 5.95 4.88 -11.72
N SER A 114 5.07 4.42 -12.61
CA SER A 114 4.64 5.25 -13.74
C SER A 114 3.85 6.47 -13.24
N LYS A 115 3.90 7.57 -14.00
CA LYS A 115 3.11 8.76 -13.69
C LYS A 115 1.61 8.48 -13.69
N GLU A 116 1.15 7.60 -14.58
CA GLU A 116 -0.26 7.21 -14.65
C GLU A 116 -0.70 6.43 -13.41
N ASP A 117 0.10 5.48 -12.93
CA ASP A 117 -0.22 4.78 -11.67
C ASP A 117 -0.35 5.74 -10.49
N ILE A 118 0.55 6.73 -10.41
CA ILE A 118 0.52 7.70 -9.32
C ILE A 118 -0.70 8.62 -9.47
N LYS A 119 -1.06 9.00 -10.69
CA LYS A 119 -2.28 9.77 -10.97
C LYS A 119 -3.51 9.02 -10.51
N GLU A 120 -3.67 7.76 -10.91
CA GLU A 120 -4.79 6.91 -10.49
C GLU A 120 -4.89 6.78 -8.97
N ILE A 121 -3.75 6.59 -8.28
CA ILE A 121 -3.71 6.57 -6.81
C ILE A 121 -4.14 7.92 -6.23
N ALA A 122 -3.64 9.02 -6.78
CA ALA A 122 -3.91 10.36 -6.28
C ALA A 122 -5.39 10.75 -6.47
N GLU A 123 -5.98 10.44 -7.62
CA GLU A 123 -7.41 10.67 -7.89
C GLU A 123 -8.29 9.88 -6.92
N TYR A 124 -7.99 8.58 -6.73
CA TYR A 124 -8.67 7.77 -5.71
C TYR A 124 -8.53 8.37 -4.31
N MET A 125 -7.31 8.74 -3.91
CA MET A 125 -7.05 9.35 -2.62
C MET A 125 -7.74 10.70 -2.45
N PHE A 126 -7.95 11.47 -3.52
CA PHE A 126 -8.60 12.77 -3.45
C PHE A 126 -10.12 12.60 -3.25
N GLU A 127 -10.75 11.81 -4.10
CA GLU A 127 -12.20 11.72 -4.23
C GLU A 127 -12.87 10.78 -3.21
N TYR A 128 -12.17 9.74 -2.74
CA TYR A 128 -12.78 8.68 -1.95
C TYR A 128 -12.36 8.71 -0.48
N GLU A 129 -13.22 8.17 0.40
CA GLU A 129 -12.77 7.77 1.72
C GLU A 129 -11.78 6.59 1.59
N ILE A 130 -10.67 6.68 2.32
CA ILE A 130 -9.61 5.67 2.30
C ILE A 130 -9.46 5.05 3.68
N GLU A 131 -9.03 3.79 3.69
CA GLU A 131 -8.82 3.03 4.91
C GLU A 131 -7.85 3.74 5.86
N LYS A 132 -8.17 3.70 7.15
CA LYS A 132 -7.37 4.29 8.22
C LYS A 132 -7.15 3.30 9.36
N PRO A 133 -6.01 3.38 10.07
CA PRO A 133 -5.81 2.59 11.26
C PRO A 133 -6.85 2.89 12.34
N ILE A 134 -7.24 1.88 13.12
CA ILE A 134 -8.22 2.00 14.20
C ILE A 134 -7.83 3.08 15.22
N TRP A 135 -6.53 3.23 15.48
CA TRP A 135 -6.00 4.22 16.41
C TRP A 135 -5.94 5.65 15.82
N PHE A 136 -6.18 5.82 14.52
CA PHE A 136 -5.90 7.07 13.81
C PHE A 136 -6.69 8.25 14.35
N ASP A 137 -8.02 8.13 14.48
CA ASP A 137 -8.86 9.25 14.91
C ASP A 137 -8.52 9.69 16.33
N LYS A 138 -8.36 8.73 17.25
CA LYS A 138 -7.94 9.00 18.63
C LYS A 138 -6.60 9.71 18.67
N HIS A 139 -5.62 9.29 17.86
CA HIS A 139 -4.30 9.92 17.80
C HIS A 139 -4.36 11.32 17.16
N TYR A 140 -5.11 11.46 16.07
CA TYR A 140 -5.20 12.70 15.30
C TYR A 140 -5.94 13.79 16.07
N ASN A 141 -7.03 13.44 16.74
CA ASN A 141 -7.86 14.37 17.51
C ASN A 141 -7.20 14.76 18.84
N LYS A 142 -6.46 13.86 19.50
CA LYS A 142 -5.66 14.20 20.69
C LYS A 142 -4.61 15.29 20.42
N LYS A 143 -4.08 15.37 19.20
CA LYS A 143 -3.13 16.43 18.81
C LYS A 143 -3.80 17.77 18.46
N ARG A 144 -5.14 17.84 18.41
CA ARG A 144 -5.88 19.05 18.00
C ARG A 144 -6.93 19.52 19.02
N GLY A 145 -6.94 18.98 20.23
CA GLY A 145 -7.78 19.49 21.33
C GLY A 145 -9.28 19.45 21.03
N ASN A 146 -9.82 18.25 20.84
CA ASN A 146 -11.21 17.81 21.11
C ASN A 146 -11.49 16.56 20.28
N GLY A 147 -12.08 15.54 20.87
CA GLY A 147 -12.38 14.34 20.10
C GLY A 147 -13.29 13.34 20.80
N GLU A 148 -14.57 13.42 20.49
CA GLU A 148 -15.38 12.23 20.29
C GLU A 148 -15.26 11.81 18.82
N GLY A 149 -14.89 10.55 18.58
CA GLY A 149 -14.73 10.01 17.24
C GLY A 149 -14.97 8.51 17.25
N MET A 150 -16.18 8.11 16.89
CA MET A 150 -16.56 6.73 16.66
C MET A 150 -15.93 6.21 15.36
N GLY A 151 -14.94 5.33 15.47
CA GLY A 151 -14.38 4.60 14.35
C GLY A 151 -14.95 3.18 14.29
N LYS A 152 -15.97 2.95 13.46
CA LYS A 152 -16.33 1.61 12.97
C LYS A 152 -15.94 1.52 11.50
N HIS A 153 -14.98 0.64 11.20
CA HIS A 153 -14.98 -0.29 10.07
C HIS A 153 -13.72 -1.16 10.19
N GLN A 154 -13.87 -2.29 10.88
CA GLN A 154 -13.06 -3.47 10.61
C GLN A 154 -13.85 -4.29 9.58
N GLN A 155 -13.40 -4.36 8.33
CA GLN A 155 -13.67 -5.57 7.55
C GLN A 155 -12.64 -6.60 8.03
N GLY A 156 -13.10 -7.56 8.82
CA GLY A 156 -12.33 -8.74 9.14
C GLY A 156 -11.86 -9.40 7.84
N ASN A 157 -10.63 -9.92 7.86
CA ASN A 157 -9.95 -10.55 6.72
C ASN A 157 -10.64 -11.85 6.26
N ASN A 158 -11.91 -11.80 5.86
CA ASN A 158 -12.61 -12.94 5.26
C ASN A 158 -12.62 -12.79 3.74
N PHE A 159 -11.49 -13.10 3.10
CA PHE A 159 -11.33 -13.08 1.64
C PHE A 159 -12.01 -14.26 0.94
N LYS A 160 -12.69 -15.14 1.67
CA LYS A 160 -13.34 -16.36 1.15
C LYS A 160 -14.46 -16.12 0.14
N ASN A 161 -15.00 -14.92 0.05
CA ASN A 161 -16.06 -14.60 -0.90
C ASN A 161 -15.53 -13.88 -2.15
N LEU A 162 -14.22 -13.56 -2.20
CA LEU A 162 -13.63 -12.94 -3.39
C LEU A 162 -13.48 -13.97 -4.53
N PRO A 163 -13.55 -13.51 -5.80
CA PRO A 163 -13.10 -14.28 -6.96
C PRO A 163 -11.70 -14.87 -6.72
N TYR A 164 -11.41 -16.02 -7.33
CA TYR A 164 -10.19 -16.77 -7.00
C TYR A 164 -8.90 -16.02 -7.29
N ASP A 165 -8.84 -15.31 -8.42
CA ASP A 165 -7.72 -14.43 -8.79
C ASP A 165 -7.51 -13.34 -7.74
N GLU A 166 -8.59 -12.66 -7.32
CA GLU A 166 -8.54 -11.62 -6.29
C GLU A 166 -8.14 -12.17 -4.93
N ARG A 167 -8.68 -13.33 -4.53
CA ARG A 167 -8.36 -13.99 -3.26
C ARG A 167 -6.89 -14.36 -3.20
N GLY A 168 -6.39 -15.04 -4.23
CA GLY A 168 -4.98 -15.42 -4.33
C GLY A 168 -4.06 -14.20 -4.38
N LEU A 169 -4.46 -13.16 -5.12
CA LEU A 169 -3.74 -11.89 -5.15
C LEU A 169 -3.69 -11.22 -3.78
N LYS A 170 -4.80 -11.18 -3.03
CA LYS A 170 -4.83 -10.64 -1.66
C LYS A 170 -3.90 -11.41 -0.73
N TYR A 171 -3.87 -12.74 -0.78
CA TYR A 171 -2.93 -13.54 0.00
C TYR A 171 -1.47 -13.21 -0.35
N ALA A 172 -1.15 -13.08 -1.64
CA ALA A 172 0.19 -12.70 -2.10
C ALA A 172 0.58 -11.28 -1.63
N LEU A 173 -0.29 -10.29 -1.81
CA LEU A 173 0.00 -8.88 -1.50
C LEU A 173 0.09 -8.61 0.01
N THR A 174 -0.78 -9.22 0.81
CA THR A 174 -0.73 -9.12 2.27
C THR A 174 0.52 -9.79 2.83
N THR A 175 0.90 -10.96 2.30
CA THR A 175 2.15 -11.64 2.67
C THR A 175 3.37 -10.82 2.25
N LYS A 176 3.37 -10.24 1.05
CA LYS A 176 4.38 -9.28 0.58
C LYS A 176 4.49 -8.09 1.52
N ALA A 177 3.36 -7.54 1.99
CA ALA A 177 3.35 -6.41 2.91
C ALA A 177 3.96 -6.77 4.27
N VAL A 178 3.67 -7.95 4.83
CA VAL A 178 4.29 -8.42 6.08
C VAL A 178 5.79 -8.58 5.92
N LEU A 179 6.23 -9.25 4.86
CA LEU A 179 7.67 -9.46 4.60
C LEU A 179 8.39 -8.13 4.33
N GLY A 180 7.81 -7.28 3.49
CA GLY A 180 8.37 -5.98 3.15
C GLY A 180 8.44 -5.05 4.36
N LYS A 181 7.40 -5.00 5.20
CA LYS A 181 7.40 -4.22 6.45
C LYS A 181 8.56 -4.62 7.36
N ASN A 182 8.73 -5.92 7.60
CA ASN A 182 9.80 -6.41 8.47
C ASN A 182 11.19 -6.15 7.88
N LEU A 183 11.36 -6.41 6.58
CA LEU A 183 12.61 -6.14 5.86
C LEU A 183 12.97 -4.65 5.91
N MET A 184 12.04 -3.77 5.54
CA MET A 184 12.26 -2.33 5.52
C MET A 184 12.51 -1.77 6.91
N GLY A 185 11.78 -2.24 7.94
CA GLY A 185 12.06 -1.86 9.32
C GLY A 185 13.47 -2.24 9.77
N LYS A 186 13.97 -3.42 9.36
CA LYS A 186 15.34 -3.85 9.67
C LYS A 186 16.39 -3.03 8.94
N ILE A 187 16.18 -2.72 7.65
CA ILE A 187 17.08 -1.86 6.87
C ILE A 187 17.14 -0.46 7.48
N GLN A 188 16.00 0.13 7.84
CA GLN A 188 15.95 1.48 8.40
C GLN A 188 16.65 1.58 9.76
N LYS A 189 16.52 0.56 10.61
CA LYS A 189 17.07 0.58 11.98
C LYS A 189 18.52 0.13 12.06
N GLU A 190 18.91 -0.87 11.27
CA GLU A 190 20.17 -1.60 11.46
C GLU A 190 20.95 -1.82 10.15
N GLY A 191 20.45 -1.29 9.03
CA GLY A 191 21.11 -1.36 7.73
C GLY A 191 20.94 -2.70 6.99
N THR A 192 21.45 -2.73 5.76
CA THR A 192 21.26 -3.84 4.80
C THR A 192 21.89 -5.14 5.26
N LEU A 193 23.03 -5.09 5.97
CA LEU A 193 23.73 -6.29 6.45
C LEU A 193 22.91 -7.05 7.51
N ALA A 194 22.31 -6.31 8.46
CA ALA A 194 21.43 -6.90 9.47
C ALA A 194 20.12 -7.41 8.85
N ALA A 195 19.59 -6.68 7.87
CA ALA A 195 18.43 -7.10 7.09
C ALA A 195 18.63 -8.41 6.31
N LEU A 196 19.84 -8.64 5.79
CA LEU A 196 20.16 -9.88 5.09
C LEU A 196 20.12 -11.11 6.03
N LYS A 197 20.71 -10.99 7.23
CA LYS A 197 20.62 -12.04 8.27
C LYS A 197 19.18 -12.29 8.67
N PHE A 198 18.40 -11.23 8.85
CA PHE A 198 16.98 -11.33 9.12
C PHE A 198 16.23 -12.09 8.01
N CYS A 199 16.47 -11.78 6.74
CA CYS A 199 15.85 -12.50 5.63
C CYS A 199 16.20 -13.99 5.61
N ASN A 200 17.46 -14.34 5.89
CA ASN A 200 17.91 -15.73 5.93
C ASN A 200 17.16 -16.55 6.98
N ILE A 201 16.87 -15.97 8.15
CA ILE A 201 16.29 -16.68 9.28
C ILE A 201 14.76 -16.55 9.34
N LYS A 202 14.22 -15.36 9.06
CA LYS A 202 12.81 -15.02 9.38
C LYS A 202 11.88 -14.99 8.17
N ALA A 203 12.39 -14.97 6.93
CA ALA A 203 11.52 -14.82 5.78
C ALA A 203 10.62 -16.04 5.52
N HIS A 204 11.11 -17.26 5.76
CA HIS A 204 10.27 -18.47 5.67
C HIS A 204 9.26 -18.56 6.82
N PRO A 205 9.64 -18.46 8.11
CA PRO A 205 8.67 -18.45 9.20
C PRO A 205 7.55 -17.42 9.07
N LEU A 206 7.86 -16.22 8.55
CA LEU A 206 6.83 -15.21 8.26
C LEU A 206 5.88 -15.64 7.15
N THR A 207 6.39 -16.29 6.10
CA THR A 207 5.56 -16.82 5.01
C THR A 207 4.68 -17.96 5.53
N ASP A 208 5.24 -18.87 6.34
CA ASP A 208 4.51 -19.99 6.95
C ASP A 208 3.39 -19.49 7.87
N SER A 209 3.65 -18.43 8.64
CA SER A 209 2.62 -17.78 9.47
C SER A 209 1.45 -17.25 8.64
N MET A 210 1.72 -16.65 7.47
CA MET A 210 0.66 -16.20 6.56
C MET A 210 -0.08 -17.39 5.93
N SER A 211 0.63 -18.47 5.62
CA SER A 211 0.05 -19.71 5.14
C SER A 211 -0.97 -20.30 6.14
N VAL A 212 -0.61 -20.36 7.42
CA VAL A 212 -1.50 -20.80 8.50
C VAL A 212 -2.71 -19.88 8.62
N MET A 213 -2.49 -18.56 8.65
CA MET A 213 -3.56 -17.55 8.75
C MET A 213 -4.61 -17.72 7.65
N TYR A 214 -4.17 -17.94 6.40
CA TYR A 214 -5.07 -18.05 5.26
C TYR A 214 -5.56 -19.47 4.97
N LYS A 215 -5.09 -20.47 5.72
CA LYS A 215 -5.31 -21.90 5.42
C LYS A 215 -4.96 -22.22 3.95
N ALA A 216 -3.85 -21.67 3.49
CA ALA A 216 -3.37 -21.73 2.12
C ALA A 216 -1.87 -22.06 2.09
N THR A 217 -1.40 -22.69 1.02
CA THR A 217 0.04 -22.80 0.75
C THR A 217 0.50 -21.54 0.04
N ILE A 218 1.49 -20.84 0.59
CA ILE A 218 2.04 -19.60 0.05
C ILE A 218 3.54 -19.79 -0.14
N LYS A 219 3.99 -19.68 -1.39
CA LYS A 219 5.41 -19.81 -1.75
C LYS A 219 5.86 -18.65 -2.61
N ARG A 220 7.16 -18.35 -2.54
CA ARG A 220 7.85 -17.53 -3.53
C ARG A 220 8.75 -18.43 -4.34
N ILE A 221 8.59 -18.40 -5.65
CA ILE A 221 9.25 -19.29 -6.60
C ILE A 221 10.05 -18.46 -7.60
N SER A 222 11.18 -18.99 -8.06
CA SER A 222 12.07 -18.32 -9.01
C SER A 222 12.94 -19.33 -9.75
N ASP A 223 13.24 -18.99 -10.99
CA ASP A 223 14.26 -19.59 -11.85
C ASP A 223 15.71 -19.21 -11.45
N LYS A 224 15.87 -18.10 -10.72
CA LYS A 224 17.15 -17.63 -10.12
C LYS A 224 17.00 -17.45 -8.60
N PRO A 225 16.82 -18.53 -7.83
CA PRO A 225 16.56 -18.45 -6.40
C PRO A 225 17.81 -18.04 -5.60
N ARG A 226 17.59 -17.33 -4.48
CA ARG A 226 18.62 -17.14 -3.44
C ARG A 226 18.66 -18.29 -2.46
N ASN A 227 17.47 -18.72 -2.05
CA ASN A 227 17.29 -19.92 -1.26
C ASN A 227 16.85 -21.05 -2.21
N PRO A 228 17.58 -22.18 -2.29
CA PRO A 228 17.25 -23.30 -3.17
C PRO A 228 15.81 -23.83 -3.02
N LYS A 229 15.19 -23.67 -1.83
CA LYS A 229 13.78 -24.04 -1.59
C LYS A 229 12.76 -23.27 -2.45
N ASN A 230 13.19 -22.19 -3.09
CA ASN A 230 12.37 -21.36 -3.96
C ASN A 230 12.59 -21.68 -5.46
N LEU A 231 13.31 -22.75 -5.79
CA LEU A 231 13.52 -23.13 -7.20
C LEU A 231 12.19 -23.49 -7.86
N SER A 232 11.95 -22.97 -9.07
CA SER A 232 10.77 -23.32 -9.87
C SER A 232 10.82 -24.74 -10.41
N ASN A 233 9.65 -25.38 -10.50
CA ASN A 233 9.50 -26.59 -11.31
C ASN A 233 9.24 -26.25 -12.80
N LEU A 234 9.04 -27.27 -13.64
CA LEU A 234 8.81 -27.10 -15.08
C LEU A 234 7.56 -26.26 -15.40
N GLU A 235 6.44 -26.53 -14.74
CA GLU A 235 5.19 -25.80 -14.91
C GLU A 235 5.38 -24.32 -14.51
N GLU A 236 5.95 -24.07 -13.32
CA GLU A 236 6.19 -22.73 -12.80
C GLU A 236 7.17 -21.92 -13.65
N SER A 237 8.14 -22.58 -14.28
CA SER A 237 9.08 -21.95 -15.21
C SER A 237 8.37 -21.40 -16.45
N SER A 238 7.33 -22.08 -16.95
CA SER A 238 6.51 -21.58 -18.05
C SER A 238 5.76 -20.29 -17.67
N TYR A 239 5.19 -20.22 -16.46
CA TYR A 239 4.52 -19.01 -15.97
C TYR A 239 5.50 -17.86 -15.70
N ILE A 240 6.70 -18.16 -15.22
CA ILE A 240 7.78 -17.16 -15.11
C ILE A 240 8.04 -16.52 -16.48
N ASN A 241 8.16 -17.31 -17.55
CA ASN A 241 8.41 -16.79 -18.89
C ASN A 241 7.25 -15.93 -19.40
N ILE A 242 6.00 -16.34 -19.20
CA ILE A 242 4.81 -15.54 -19.53
C ILE A 242 4.85 -14.17 -18.82
N PHE A 243 5.24 -14.13 -17.54
CA PHE A 243 5.35 -12.87 -16.82
C PHE A 243 6.53 -12.01 -17.28
N LYS A 244 7.66 -12.60 -17.68
CA LYS A 244 8.78 -11.85 -18.28
C LYS A 244 8.34 -11.12 -19.54
N GLU A 245 7.64 -11.80 -20.45
CA GLU A 245 7.12 -11.21 -21.70
C GLU A 245 6.12 -10.08 -21.43
N LYS A 246 5.19 -10.27 -20.48
CA LYS A 246 4.22 -9.23 -20.09
C LYS A 246 4.89 -8.00 -19.49
N ILE A 247 5.94 -8.18 -18.69
CA ILE A 247 6.71 -7.07 -18.11
C ILE A 247 7.47 -6.29 -19.18
N ASN A 248 8.10 -7.00 -20.12
CA ASN A 248 8.84 -6.37 -21.22
C ASN A 248 7.92 -5.58 -22.16
N SER A 249 6.68 -6.02 -22.35
CA SER A 249 5.66 -5.30 -23.11
C SER A 249 4.94 -4.19 -22.32
N ALA A 250 5.41 -3.86 -21.10
CA ALA A 250 4.82 -2.88 -20.19
C ALA A 250 3.33 -3.12 -19.87
N LYS A 251 2.83 -4.35 -20.06
CA LYS A 251 1.45 -4.73 -19.78
C LYS A 251 1.28 -5.08 -18.30
N ASP A 252 0.18 -4.62 -17.71
CA ASP A 252 -0.11 -4.95 -16.32
C ASP A 252 -0.40 -6.45 -16.18
N SER A 253 0.23 -7.08 -15.20
CA SER A 253 0.23 -8.53 -15.09
C SER A 253 -0.91 -8.99 -14.20
N LYS A 254 -2.03 -9.39 -14.81
CA LYS A 254 -3.11 -10.09 -14.11
C LYS A 254 -2.60 -11.43 -13.53
N PRO A 255 -3.13 -11.88 -12.38
CA PRO A 255 -2.81 -13.21 -11.85
C PRO A 255 -3.15 -14.32 -12.88
N ILE A 256 -2.38 -15.40 -12.85
CA ILE A 256 -2.73 -16.64 -13.55
C ILE A 256 -3.46 -17.53 -12.55
N VAL A 257 -4.63 -18.04 -12.92
CA VAL A 257 -5.46 -18.93 -12.08
C VAL A 257 -5.56 -20.29 -12.75
N ILE A 258 -5.22 -21.32 -11.99
CA ILE A 258 -5.34 -22.72 -12.40
C ILE A 258 -6.28 -23.41 -11.42
N GLU A 259 -7.38 -23.94 -11.93
CA GLU A 259 -8.35 -24.66 -11.13
C GLU A 259 -8.17 -26.16 -11.26
N SER A 260 -8.30 -26.85 -10.13
CA SER A 260 -8.39 -28.30 -10.06
C SER A 260 -9.74 -28.67 -9.41
N THR A 261 -10.03 -29.96 -9.28
CA THR A 261 -11.28 -30.43 -8.65
C THR A 261 -11.49 -29.85 -7.25
N ASN A 262 -10.44 -29.86 -6.42
CA ASN A 262 -10.54 -29.47 -4.99
C ASN A 262 -9.77 -28.20 -4.63
N ASN A 263 -8.88 -27.73 -5.50
CA ASN A 263 -7.95 -26.65 -5.19
C ASN A 263 -7.91 -25.62 -6.31
N VAL A 264 -7.50 -24.41 -5.94
CA VAL A 264 -7.16 -23.36 -6.87
C VAL A 264 -5.73 -22.94 -6.62
N LYS A 265 -4.95 -22.79 -7.70
CA LYS A 265 -3.60 -22.25 -7.68
C LYS A 265 -3.57 -20.91 -8.37
N VAL A 266 -2.99 -19.91 -7.72
CA VAL A 266 -2.88 -18.54 -8.23
C VAL A 266 -1.42 -18.11 -8.25
N TYR A 267 -0.97 -17.59 -9.39
CA TYR A 267 0.37 -17.07 -9.57
C TYR A 267 0.39 -15.56 -9.82
N TYR A 268 1.32 -14.85 -9.19
CA TYR A 268 1.45 -13.39 -9.32
C TYR A 268 2.91 -12.94 -9.32
N PRO A 269 3.35 -12.03 -10.22
CA PRO A 269 4.76 -11.73 -10.36
C PRO A 269 5.34 -10.90 -9.21
N ILE A 270 6.61 -11.14 -8.93
CA ILE A 270 7.44 -10.37 -8.00
C ILE A 270 8.37 -9.51 -8.84
N LYS A 271 8.06 -8.21 -8.95
CA LYS A 271 8.89 -7.24 -9.68
C LYS A 271 9.92 -6.60 -8.76
N THR A 272 11.14 -6.40 -9.26
CA THR A 272 12.18 -5.65 -8.55
C THR A 272 11.89 -4.16 -8.56
N ASN A 273 12.29 -3.47 -7.50
CA ASN A 273 12.34 -2.01 -7.41
C ASN A 273 13.73 -1.57 -6.92
N SER A 274 13.95 -0.26 -6.79
CA SER A 274 15.23 0.33 -6.36
C SER A 274 15.78 -0.27 -5.06
N MET A 275 14.91 -0.59 -4.10
CA MET A 275 15.31 -1.17 -2.83
C MET A 275 15.78 -2.63 -2.99
N CYS A 276 15.20 -3.38 -3.94
CA CYS A 276 15.63 -4.75 -4.23
C CYS A 276 17.08 -4.81 -4.73
N ILE A 277 17.51 -3.78 -5.45
CA ILE A 277 18.81 -3.75 -6.16
C ILE A 277 19.99 -3.73 -5.18
N GLN A 278 19.79 -3.25 -3.95
CA GLN A 278 20.81 -3.28 -2.89
C GLN A 278 21.30 -4.70 -2.55
N CYS A 279 20.51 -5.74 -2.86
CA CYS A 279 20.85 -7.14 -2.59
C CYS A 279 20.74 -8.04 -3.83
N HIS A 280 20.03 -7.60 -4.87
CA HIS A 280 19.75 -8.36 -6.09
C HIS A 280 20.32 -7.71 -7.35
N GLY A 281 20.98 -6.56 -7.23
CA GLY A 281 21.57 -5.80 -8.32
C GLY A 281 22.82 -6.43 -8.93
N ASN A 282 23.50 -5.63 -9.75
CA ASN A 282 24.83 -5.95 -10.24
C ASN A 282 25.81 -6.07 -9.05
N LYS A 283 26.59 -7.16 -9.04
CA LYS A 283 27.55 -7.46 -7.97
C LYS A 283 28.65 -6.41 -7.80
N ILE A 284 28.98 -5.70 -8.88
CA ILE A 284 30.07 -4.72 -8.94
C ILE A 284 29.56 -3.31 -8.60
N SER A 285 28.49 -2.86 -9.26
CA SER A 285 28.04 -1.46 -9.16
C SER A 285 26.98 -1.21 -8.09
N ASP A 286 26.13 -2.20 -7.80
CA ASP A 286 24.89 -1.96 -7.06
C ASP A 286 24.90 -2.52 -5.64
N ILE A 287 25.54 -3.69 -5.46
CA ILE A 287 25.62 -4.37 -4.17
C ILE A 287 26.92 -3.96 -3.48
N LYS A 288 26.81 -3.40 -2.28
CA LYS A 288 27.99 -3.07 -1.47
C LYS A 288 28.85 -4.31 -1.21
N THR A 289 30.17 -4.18 -1.27
CA THR A 289 31.13 -5.29 -1.12
C THR A 289 30.89 -6.11 0.15
N ASN A 290 30.64 -5.46 1.29
CA ASN A 290 30.37 -6.14 2.56
C ASN A 290 29.02 -6.91 2.56
N VAL A 291 28.03 -6.42 1.83
CA VAL A 291 26.74 -7.10 1.65
C VAL A 291 26.92 -8.31 0.74
N LEU A 292 27.66 -8.17 -0.37
CA LEU A 292 27.95 -9.27 -1.28
C LEU A 292 28.68 -10.42 -0.58
N ALA A 293 29.75 -10.12 0.17
CA ALA A 293 30.49 -11.13 0.94
C ALA A 293 29.58 -11.88 1.93
N GLN A 294 28.64 -11.18 2.57
CA GLN A 294 27.68 -11.83 3.47
C GLN A 294 26.61 -12.63 2.72
N ILE A 295 26.22 -12.22 1.50
CA ILE A 295 25.34 -13.03 0.63
C ILE A 295 26.03 -14.34 0.31
N ASP A 296 27.27 -14.30 -0.17
CA ASP A 296 28.03 -15.50 -0.56
C ASP A 296 28.22 -16.45 0.63
N LYS A 297 28.48 -15.90 1.83
CA LYS A 297 28.57 -16.69 3.07
C LYS A 297 27.24 -17.36 3.47
N LEU A 298 26.12 -16.64 3.42
CA LEU A 298 24.81 -17.16 3.86
C LEU A 298 24.13 -18.02 2.80
N TYR A 299 24.48 -17.82 1.53
CA TYR A 299 23.85 -18.44 0.37
C TYR A 299 24.91 -18.87 -0.66
N PRO A 300 25.68 -19.94 -0.41
CA PRO A 300 26.75 -20.39 -1.32
C PRO A 300 26.28 -20.76 -2.73
N LYS A 301 24.97 -21.03 -2.90
CA LYS A 301 24.33 -21.35 -4.18
C LYS A 301 23.41 -20.23 -4.68
N ASP A 302 23.67 -18.99 -4.28
CA ASP A 302 22.86 -17.84 -4.70
C ASP A 302 22.91 -17.61 -6.21
N MET A 303 21.75 -17.53 -6.84
CA MET A 303 21.61 -17.13 -8.25
C MET A 303 20.92 -15.76 -8.40
N ALA A 304 20.54 -15.12 -7.29
CA ALA A 304 19.62 -13.99 -7.28
C ALA A 304 20.29 -12.62 -7.44
N THR A 305 21.26 -12.49 -8.34
CA THR A 305 21.95 -11.21 -8.62
C THR A 305 21.86 -10.83 -10.10
N GLY A 306 22.26 -9.61 -10.41
CA GLY A 306 22.27 -9.04 -11.76
C GLY A 306 20.91 -8.52 -12.22
N TYR A 307 20.01 -8.20 -11.29
CA TYR A 307 18.73 -7.60 -11.62
C TYR A 307 18.83 -6.07 -11.73
N SER A 308 18.09 -5.50 -12.67
CA SER A 308 17.75 -4.07 -12.72
C SER A 308 16.35 -3.84 -12.15
N THR A 309 15.94 -2.58 -11.99
CA THR A 309 14.58 -2.23 -11.58
C THR A 309 13.53 -2.70 -12.60
N ASN A 310 12.32 -3.02 -12.13
CA ASN A 310 11.19 -3.47 -12.95
C ASN A 310 11.45 -4.77 -13.74
N GLN A 311 12.31 -5.65 -13.22
CA GLN A 311 12.52 -6.99 -13.76
C GLN A 311 11.76 -8.04 -12.94
N LEU A 312 11.45 -9.18 -13.55
CA LEU A 312 10.83 -10.30 -12.85
C LEU A 312 11.85 -10.99 -11.95
N ARG A 313 11.70 -10.86 -10.63
CA ARG A 313 12.49 -11.59 -9.64
C ARG A 313 11.98 -13.02 -9.48
N GLY A 314 10.70 -13.26 -9.65
CA GLY A 314 10.07 -14.56 -9.44
C GLY A 314 8.56 -14.41 -9.39
N ILE A 315 7.86 -15.41 -8.88
CA ILE A 315 6.40 -15.44 -8.76
C ILE A 315 5.99 -15.86 -7.35
N TRP A 316 4.86 -15.32 -6.89
CA TRP A 316 4.08 -15.94 -5.83
C TRP A 316 3.37 -17.17 -6.38
N SER A 317 3.33 -18.23 -5.60
CA SER A 317 2.57 -19.46 -5.86
C SER A 317 1.66 -19.70 -4.67
N ILE A 318 0.37 -19.50 -4.87
CA ILE A 318 -0.66 -19.54 -3.83
C ILE A 318 -1.58 -20.72 -4.13
N THR A 319 -1.80 -21.63 -3.18
CA THR A 319 -2.74 -22.75 -3.33
C THR A 319 -3.72 -22.78 -2.17
N PHE A 320 -5.02 -22.84 -2.47
CA PHE A 320 -6.09 -22.92 -1.47
C PHE A 320 -7.22 -23.82 -1.96
N LYS A 321 -8.03 -24.34 -1.03
CA LYS A 321 -9.23 -25.10 -1.34
C LYS A 321 -10.32 -24.18 -1.90
N LYS A 322 -11.13 -24.69 -2.84
CA LYS A 322 -12.30 -24.00 -3.38
C LYS A 322 -13.22 -23.53 -2.25
#